data_AF-A0AAW4Z5V4-F1
#
_entry.id   AF-A0AAW4Z5V4-F1
#
_cell.length_a   1.000
_cell.length_b   1.000
_cell.length_c   1.000
_cell.angle_alpha   90.00
_cell.angle_beta   90.00
_cell.angle_gamma   90.00
#
_symmetry.space_group_name_H-M   'P 1'
#
loop_
_entity.id
_entity.type
_entity.pdbx_description
1 polymer ?
#
loop_
_entity_poly.entity_id
_entity_poly.type
_entity_poly.pdbx_seq_one_letter_code
_entity_poly.pdbx_strand_id
1 'polypeptide(L)'
;ESAHACQAGLFVTTAQDFLAEPELQEEVFGATSLVIECADQNEMRQVASQLEGQLTATLQMDDGDLDAARQLLPILERKAGRILANGWPTGVEVCHAMVHGGPFPATSDSRTTSVGSAAIFRFLRPVCYQALPQGLLPEPLRDGNPWGVTRLVDGKREP
;
A
#
# COMPACT_ATOMS: atom_id res chain seq x y z
N GLU A 1 9.62 -31.19 27.93
CA GLU A 1 8.64 -30.44 27.10
C GLU A 1 9.32 -29.20 26.53
N SER A 2 9.10 -28.90 25.26
CA SER A 2 9.89 -27.92 24.51
C SER A 2 9.56 -26.49 24.90
N ALA A 3 10.55 -25.75 25.40
CA ALA A 3 10.47 -24.37 25.91
C ALA A 3 10.11 -23.29 24.85
N HIS A 4 9.60 -23.67 23.67
CA HIS A 4 9.29 -22.79 22.55
C HIS A 4 8.02 -23.24 21.80
N ALA A 5 6.93 -23.50 22.53
CA ALA A 5 5.64 -23.68 21.86
C ALA A 5 5.18 -22.31 21.34
N CYS A 6 5.19 -22.11 20.02
CA CYS A 6 4.55 -20.97 19.38
C CYS A 6 3.04 -21.06 19.64
N GLN A 7 2.58 -20.40 20.71
CA GLN A 7 1.17 -20.35 21.09
C GLN A 7 0.52 -19.14 20.44
N ALA A 8 -0.68 -19.33 19.89
CA ALA A 8 -1.45 -18.23 19.34
C ALA A 8 -2.04 -17.37 20.47
N GLY A 9 -1.92 -16.06 20.35
CA GLY A 9 -2.52 -15.08 21.26
C GLY A 9 -3.61 -14.26 20.56
N LEU A 10 -4.79 -14.16 21.16
CA LEU A 10 -5.83 -13.24 20.73
C LEU A 10 -6.21 -12.35 21.92
N PHE A 11 -6.01 -11.05 21.75
CA PHE A 11 -6.31 -10.04 22.76
C PHE A 11 -7.51 -9.21 22.30
N VAL A 12 -8.21 -8.62 23.26
CA VAL A 12 -9.35 -7.73 23.01
C VAL A 12 -9.13 -6.46 23.83
N THR A 13 -9.41 -5.31 23.23
CA THR A 13 -9.37 -4.00 23.90
C THR A 13 -10.55 -3.16 23.41
N THR A 14 -10.83 -2.06 24.11
CA THR A 14 -11.80 -1.08 23.65
C THR A 14 -11.12 -0.08 22.71
N ALA A 15 -11.90 0.54 21.82
CA ALA A 15 -11.39 1.64 21.01
C ALA A 15 -10.83 2.79 21.86
N GLN A 16 -11.42 3.05 23.04
CA GLN A 16 -10.95 4.10 23.96
C GLN A 16 -9.54 3.80 24.48
N ASP A 17 -9.30 2.58 24.94
CA ASP A 17 -7.98 2.16 25.41
C ASP A 17 -6.96 2.15 24.27
N PHE A 18 -7.33 1.65 23.08
CA PHE A 18 -6.48 1.69 21.89
C PHE A 18 -6.07 3.12 21.49
N LEU A 19 -7.00 4.07 21.60
CA LEU A 19 -6.75 5.48 21.29
C LEU A 19 -5.92 6.19 22.37
N ALA A 20 -5.94 5.69 23.62
CA ALA A 20 -5.23 6.26 24.75
C ALA A 20 -3.79 5.74 24.89
N GLU A 21 -3.53 4.50 24.45
CA GLU A 21 -2.25 3.79 24.63
C GLU A 21 -1.59 3.50 23.27
N PRO A 22 -0.68 4.37 22.77
CA PRO A 22 -0.05 4.24 21.45
C PRO A 22 0.68 2.90 21.23
N GLU A 23 1.19 2.29 22.30
CA GLU A 23 1.90 1.02 22.29
C GLU A 23 1.00 -0.13 21.78
N LEU A 24 -0.32 0.00 21.88
CA LEU A 24 -1.27 -0.99 21.33
C LEU A 24 -1.30 -1.02 19.79
N GLN A 25 -0.69 -0.04 19.12
CA GLN A 25 -0.54 -0.03 17.66
C GLN A 25 0.73 -0.75 17.18
N GLU A 26 1.70 -0.99 18.07
CA GLU A 26 2.99 -1.54 17.69
C GLU A 26 2.88 -3.01 17.23
N GLU A 27 3.58 -3.35 16.16
CA GLU A 27 3.60 -4.70 15.63
C GLU A 27 4.27 -5.68 16.62
N VAL A 28 3.56 -6.75 16.97
CA VAL A 28 4.14 -7.93 17.62
C VAL A 28 4.36 -9.00 16.57
N PHE A 29 5.61 -9.18 16.14
CA PHE A 29 5.97 -10.19 15.14
C PHE A 29 5.83 -11.62 15.70
N GLY A 30 4.67 -12.25 15.49
CA GLY A 30 4.35 -13.58 16.01
C GLY A 30 2.92 -14.01 15.72
N ALA A 31 2.50 -15.15 16.29
CA ALA A 31 1.13 -15.65 16.16
C ALA A 31 0.15 -14.91 17.09
N THR A 32 0.07 -13.59 16.96
CA THR A 32 -0.72 -12.72 17.86
C THR A 32 -1.63 -11.79 17.07
N SER A 33 -2.81 -11.47 17.60
CA SER A 33 -3.70 -10.44 17.06
C SER A 33 -4.45 -9.71 18.17
N LEU A 34 -4.94 -8.51 17.86
CA LEU A 34 -5.72 -7.64 18.73
C LEU A 34 -7.06 -7.32 18.06
N VAL A 35 -8.16 -7.55 18.77
CA VAL A 35 -9.51 -7.09 18.40
C VAL A 35 -9.78 -5.79 19.14
N ILE A 36 -10.20 -4.77 18.41
CA ILE A 36 -10.58 -3.47 18.96
C ILE A 36 -12.10 -3.35 18.89
N GLU A 37 -12.77 -3.40 20.03
CA GLU A 37 -14.22 -3.23 20.11
C GLU A 37 -14.57 -1.74 19.99
N CYS A 38 -15.31 -1.40 18.94
CA CYS A 38 -15.83 -0.05 18.70
C CYS A 38 -17.33 -0.04 19.02
N ALA A 39 -17.80 0.97 19.75
CA ALA A 39 -19.20 1.15 20.09
C ALA A 39 -20.09 1.41 18.86
N ASP A 40 -19.54 2.09 17.85
CA ASP A 40 -20.22 2.37 16.58
C ASP A 40 -19.24 2.60 15.42
N GLN A 41 -19.81 2.92 14.25
CA GLN A 41 -19.02 3.23 13.05
C GLN A 41 -18.26 4.56 13.13
N ASN A 42 -18.68 5.50 13.98
CA ASN A 42 -17.93 6.75 14.19
C ASN A 42 -16.63 6.45 14.92
N GLU A 43 -16.69 5.64 15.99
CA GLU A 43 -15.53 5.25 16.76
C GLU A 43 -14.58 4.38 15.94
N MET A 44 -15.11 3.47 15.10
CA MET A 44 -14.31 2.73 14.12
C MET A 44 -13.52 3.65 13.18
N ARG A 45 -14.15 4.73 12.69
CA ARG A 45 -13.46 5.73 11.85
C ARG A 45 -12.42 6.52 12.64
N GLN A 46 -12.65 6.81 13.92
CA GLN A 46 -11.66 7.45 14.78
C GLN A 46 -10.43 6.55 14.93
N VAL A 47 -10.62 5.28 15.26
CA VAL A 47 -9.55 4.26 15.32
C VAL A 47 -8.78 4.21 13.99
N ALA A 48 -9.48 4.03 12.86
CA ALA A 48 -8.85 3.97 11.55
C ALA A 48 -8.07 5.25 11.20
N SER A 49 -8.53 6.42 11.66
CA SER A 49 -7.83 7.68 11.43
C SER A 49 -6.54 7.84 12.24
N GLN A 50 -6.42 7.15 13.38
CA GLN A 50 -5.24 7.18 14.24
C GLN A 50 -4.18 6.13 13.88
N LEU A 51 -4.53 5.11 13.10
CA LEU A 51 -3.57 4.12 12.62
C LEU A 51 -2.37 4.80 11.94
N GLU A 52 -1.18 4.28 12.16
CA GLU A 52 0.00 4.66 11.36
C GLU A 52 -0.07 4.09 9.93
N GLY A 53 0.98 4.32 9.13
CA GLY A 53 1.07 3.76 7.78
C GLY A 53 1.17 2.23 7.77
N GLN A 54 0.29 1.59 7.02
CA GLN A 54 0.12 0.14 6.90
C GLN A 54 0.50 -0.36 5.50
N LEU A 55 0.94 -1.62 5.40
CA LEU A 55 1.09 -2.28 4.09
C LEU A 55 -0.29 -2.53 3.46
N THR A 56 -1.27 -2.92 4.28
CA THR A 56 -2.60 -3.30 3.83
C THR A 56 -3.70 -2.84 4.77
N ALA A 57 -4.89 -2.57 4.23
CA ALA A 57 -6.14 -2.50 4.99
C ALA A 57 -7.17 -3.43 4.37
N THR A 58 -7.86 -4.22 5.19
CA THR A 58 -8.86 -5.21 4.71
C THR A 58 -10.24 -4.87 5.24
N LEU A 59 -11.23 -4.89 4.36
CA LEU A 59 -12.65 -4.81 4.71
C LEU A 59 -13.26 -6.21 4.69
N GLN A 60 -13.92 -6.63 5.76
CA GLN A 60 -14.83 -7.78 5.74
C GLN A 60 -16.24 -7.19 5.74
N MET A 61 -16.98 -7.38 4.65
CA MET A 61 -18.23 -6.64 4.41
C MET A 61 -19.16 -7.35 3.42
N ASP A 62 -20.44 -7.02 3.46
CA ASP A 62 -21.41 -7.36 2.42
C ASP A 62 -22.03 -6.11 1.76
N ASP A 63 -23.03 -6.30 0.90
CA ASP A 63 -23.69 -5.20 0.19
C ASP A 63 -24.44 -4.23 1.14
N GLY A 64 -24.80 -4.67 2.35
CA GLY A 64 -25.41 -3.83 3.39
C GLY A 64 -24.44 -2.81 3.99
N ASP A 65 -23.14 -3.06 3.89
CA ASP A 65 -22.08 -2.21 4.47
C ASP A 65 -21.52 -1.17 3.50
N LEU A 66 -22.00 -1.12 2.24
CA LEU A 66 -21.43 -0.27 1.19
C LEU A 66 -21.32 1.21 1.59
N ASP A 67 -22.31 1.75 2.29
CA ASP A 67 -22.29 3.14 2.72
C ASP A 67 -21.27 3.39 3.84
N ALA A 68 -21.10 2.43 4.76
CA ALA A 68 -20.06 2.49 5.80
C ALA A 68 -18.66 2.38 5.18
N ALA A 69 -18.46 1.42 4.27
CA ALA A 69 -17.22 1.23 3.54
C ALA A 69 -16.85 2.47 2.71
N ARG A 70 -17.82 3.11 2.03
CA ARG A 70 -17.59 4.35 1.27
C ARG A 70 -17.09 5.49 2.16
N GLN A 71 -17.57 5.57 3.40
CA GLN A 71 -17.10 6.57 4.37
C GLN A 71 -15.71 6.25 4.93
N LEU A 72 -15.35 4.96 5.02
CA LEU A 72 -14.08 4.51 5.57
C LEU A 72 -12.95 4.54 4.53
N LEU A 73 -13.24 4.27 3.25
CA LEU A 73 -12.26 4.18 2.16
C LEU A 73 -11.29 5.38 2.08
N PRO A 74 -11.74 6.65 2.11
CA PRO A 74 -10.81 7.79 2.06
C PRO A 74 -9.83 7.86 3.22
N ILE A 75 -10.17 7.27 4.38
CA ILE A 75 -9.27 7.14 5.52
C ILE A 75 -8.24 6.06 5.20
N LEU A 76 -8.68 4.87 4.79
CA LEU A 76 -7.81 3.74 4.49
C LEU A 76 -6.84 4.03 3.34
N GLU A 77 -7.26 4.77 2.32
CA GLU A 77 -6.42 5.20 1.19
C GLU A 77 -5.21 6.04 1.64
N ARG A 78 -5.35 6.75 2.78
CA ARG A 78 -4.26 7.53 3.38
C ARG A 78 -3.42 6.71 4.34
N LYS A 79 -3.86 5.50 4.72
CA LYS A 79 -3.20 4.63 5.68
C LYS A 79 -2.49 3.46 5.03
N ALA A 80 -3.00 2.89 3.95
CA ALA A 80 -2.49 1.65 3.38
C ALA A 80 -2.07 1.78 1.91
N GLY A 81 -1.03 1.05 1.50
CA GLY A 81 -0.67 0.93 0.08
C GLY A 81 -1.61 0.02 -0.72
N ARG A 82 -2.22 -0.98 -0.06
CA ARG A 82 -3.16 -1.91 -0.69
C ARG A 82 -4.42 -2.10 0.17
N ILE A 83 -5.57 -1.85 -0.44
CA ILE A 83 -6.87 -2.09 0.18
C ILE A 83 -7.51 -3.29 -0.50
N LEU A 84 -8.08 -4.20 0.28
CA LEU A 84 -8.78 -5.38 -0.20
C LEU A 84 -10.09 -5.59 0.56
N ALA A 85 -11.01 -6.36 -0.01
CA ALA A 85 -12.25 -6.76 0.64
C ALA A 85 -12.43 -8.28 0.55
N ASN A 86 -13.06 -8.86 1.58
CA ASN A 86 -13.54 -10.25 1.60
C ASN A 86 -12.45 -11.28 1.28
N GLY A 87 -11.26 -11.06 1.85
CA GLY A 87 -10.09 -11.91 1.75
C GLY A 87 -9.15 -11.67 2.92
N TRP A 88 -7.92 -12.18 2.83
CA TRP A 88 -6.88 -11.97 3.86
C TRP A 88 -5.63 -11.33 3.25
N PRO A 89 -4.96 -10.41 3.96
CA PRO A 89 -3.90 -9.58 3.38
C PRO A 89 -2.58 -10.33 3.11
N THR A 90 -2.45 -11.56 3.62
CA THR A 90 -1.21 -12.36 3.59
C THR A 90 -0.71 -12.67 2.18
N GLY A 91 -1.62 -12.91 1.24
CA GLY A 91 -1.28 -13.13 -0.16
C GLY A 91 -0.82 -11.84 -0.84
N VAL A 92 0.34 -11.92 -1.53
CA VAL A 92 0.89 -10.82 -2.33
C VAL A 92 1.15 -11.32 -3.75
N GLU A 93 0.29 -10.93 -4.68
CA GLU A 93 0.44 -11.27 -6.09
C GLU A 93 1.57 -10.47 -6.77
N VAL A 94 2.36 -11.14 -7.62
CA VAL A 94 3.40 -10.50 -8.42
C VAL A 94 2.82 -10.09 -9.77
N CYS A 95 2.15 -8.93 -9.82
CA CYS A 95 1.47 -8.42 -11.02
C CYS A 95 1.80 -6.95 -11.33
N HIS A 96 1.25 -6.42 -12.43
CA HIS A 96 1.49 -5.04 -12.86
C HIS A 96 0.84 -3.98 -11.94
N ALA A 97 -0.29 -4.33 -11.31
CA ALA A 97 -1.08 -3.41 -10.47
C ALA A 97 -0.69 -3.44 -8.98
N MET A 98 0.27 -4.29 -8.58
CA MET A 98 0.61 -4.48 -7.18
C MET A 98 1.24 -3.22 -6.55
N VAL A 99 0.77 -2.90 -5.34
CA VAL A 99 1.38 -1.91 -4.45
C VAL A 99 1.71 -2.62 -3.14
N HIS A 100 2.97 -2.98 -2.96
CA HIS A 100 3.51 -3.54 -1.72
C HIS A 100 4.42 -2.48 -1.07
N GLY A 101 3.82 -1.74 -0.14
CA GLY A 101 4.34 -0.53 0.48
C GLY A 101 3.18 0.21 1.16
N GLY A 102 3.35 1.50 1.45
CA GLY A 102 2.34 2.34 2.09
C GLY A 102 2.96 3.61 2.63
N PRO A 103 2.23 4.44 3.39
CA PRO A 103 2.83 5.49 4.20
C PRO A 103 3.81 4.91 5.24
N PHE A 104 4.71 5.74 5.76
CA PHE A 104 5.57 5.34 6.88
C PHE A 104 4.70 4.97 8.11
N PRO A 105 5.03 3.90 8.88
CA PRO A 105 6.25 3.08 8.81
C PRO A 105 6.23 1.90 7.83
N ALA A 106 5.12 1.59 7.17
CA ALA A 106 5.05 0.47 6.22
C ALA A 106 6.12 0.52 5.11
N THR A 107 6.53 1.72 4.70
CA THR A 107 7.74 1.89 3.87
C THR A 107 8.38 3.26 4.08
N SER A 108 9.64 3.40 3.65
CA SER A 108 10.38 4.67 3.72
C SER A 108 10.15 5.60 2.52
N ASP A 109 9.64 5.10 1.38
CA ASP A 109 9.19 5.92 0.23
C ASP A 109 7.85 5.44 -0.32
N SER A 110 6.77 6.08 0.13
CA SER A 110 5.39 5.71 -0.17
C SER A 110 4.97 5.90 -1.63
N ARG A 111 5.81 6.53 -2.45
CA ARG A 111 5.53 6.79 -3.87
C ARG A 111 5.82 5.57 -4.76
N THR A 112 6.31 4.47 -4.18
CA THR A 112 6.81 3.30 -4.92
C THR A 112 6.21 1.99 -4.40
N THR A 113 6.50 0.90 -5.09
CA THR A 113 6.19 -0.47 -4.66
C THR A 113 7.45 -1.32 -4.67
N SER A 114 7.59 -2.25 -3.73
CA SER A 114 8.69 -3.21 -3.72
C SER A 114 8.41 -4.50 -4.49
N VAL A 115 7.13 -4.78 -4.81
CA VAL A 115 6.66 -5.96 -5.54
C VAL A 115 5.85 -5.53 -6.77
N GLY A 116 5.91 -6.33 -7.84
CA GLY A 116 5.23 -6.05 -9.11
C GLY A 116 6.10 -5.26 -10.09
N SER A 117 5.63 -5.12 -11.34
CA SER A 117 6.47 -4.57 -12.42
C SER A 117 6.89 -3.13 -12.17
N ALA A 118 6.07 -2.32 -11.48
CA ALA A 118 6.37 -0.93 -11.17
C ALA A 118 7.56 -0.79 -10.19
N ALA A 119 7.99 -1.87 -9.53
CA ALA A 119 9.14 -1.86 -8.63
C ALA A 119 10.46 -1.52 -9.34
N ILE A 120 10.53 -1.67 -10.67
CA ILE A 120 11.69 -1.26 -11.48
C ILE A 120 12.00 0.24 -11.34
N PHE A 121 10.97 1.08 -11.16
CA PHE A 121 11.14 2.54 -11.12
C PHE A 121 11.92 3.03 -9.89
N ARG A 122 12.10 2.20 -8.85
CA ARG A 122 12.97 2.51 -7.70
C ARG A 122 14.44 2.62 -8.06
N PHE A 123 14.85 2.01 -9.17
CA PHE A 123 16.26 1.93 -9.61
C PHE A 123 16.54 2.81 -10.82
N LEU A 124 15.58 3.65 -11.23
CA LEU A 124 15.67 4.51 -12.40
C LEU A 124 15.63 5.99 -11.98
N ARG A 125 16.22 6.85 -12.82
CA ARG A 125 16.06 8.31 -12.73
C ARG A 125 15.89 8.92 -14.13
N PRO A 126 15.06 9.97 -14.30
CA PRO A 126 14.94 10.64 -15.57
C PRO A 126 16.17 11.51 -15.88
N VAL A 127 16.48 11.66 -17.17
CA VAL A 127 17.46 12.63 -17.70
C VAL A 127 16.83 13.33 -18.91
N CYS A 128 16.92 14.66 -18.96
CA CYS A 128 16.44 15.45 -20.09
C CYS A 128 17.59 15.77 -21.05
N TYR A 129 17.35 15.63 -22.35
CA TYR A 129 18.29 15.97 -23.41
C TYR A 129 17.69 17.09 -24.26
N GLN A 130 18.37 18.24 -24.32
CA GLN A 130 17.88 19.41 -25.05
C GLN A 130 18.84 19.77 -26.19
N ALA A 131 18.30 19.87 -27.42
CA ALA A 131 19.05 20.25 -28.62
C ALA A 131 20.30 19.40 -28.92
N LEU A 132 20.32 18.13 -28.48
CA LEU A 132 21.39 17.19 -28.83
C LEU A 132 21.22 16.69 -30.27
N PRO A 133 22.33 16.52 -31.03
CA PRO A 133 22.27 15.86 -32.32
C PRO A 133 21.94 14.36 -32.17
N GLN A 134 21.28 13.78 -33.16
CA GLN A 134 20.80 12.38 -33.15
C GLN A 134 21.90 11.35 -32.80
N GLY A 135 23.13 11.56 -33.27
CA GLY A 135 24.27 10.68 -32.98
C GLY A 135 24.71 10.65 -31.50
N LEU A 136 24.32 11.65 -30.70
CA LEU A 136 24.60 11.71 -29.26
C LEU A 136 23.40 11.33 -28.39
N LEU A 137 22.20 11.22 -28.96
CA LEU A 137 21.03 10.75 -28.22
C LEU A 137 21.14 9.23 -27.96
N PRO A 138 20.68 8.77 -26.78
CA PRO A 138 20.40 7.34 -26.57
C PRO A 138 19.43 6.83 -27.64
N GLU A 139 19.64 5.60 -28.11
CA GLU A 139 18.83 5.00 -29.19
C GLU A 139 17.31 5.07 -28.98
N PRO A 140 16.75 4.86 -27.77
CA PRO A 140 15.30 4.96 -27.54
C PRO A 140 14.72 6.37 -27.79
N LEU A 141 15.56 7.40 -27.75
CA LEU A 141 15.14 8.80 -27.92
C LEU A 141 15.40 9.33 -29.33
N ARG A 142 16.03 8.55 -30.21
CA ARG A 142 16.32 8.96 -31.58
C ARG A 142 15.06 9.03 -32.43
N ASP A 143 15.13 9.83 -33.48
CA ASP A 143 14.09 9.91 -34.50
C ASP A 143 13.89 8.53 -35.15
N GLY A 144 12.66 8.25 -35.59
CA GLY A 144 12.28 6.96 -36.18
C GLY A 144 12.04 5.82 -35.19
N ASN A 145 12.23 6.03 -33.88
CA ASN A 145 11.99 5.03 -32.83
C ASN A 145 12.68 3.67 -33.11
N PRO A 146 14.02 3.59 -33.17
CA PRO A 146 14.73 2.37 -33.57
C PRO A 146 14.40 1.14 -32.70
N TRP A 147 13.98 1.34 -31.45
CA TRP A 147 13.62 0.27 -30.52
C TRP A 147 12.12 -0.08 -30.55
N GLY A 148 11.28 0.67 -31.26
CA GLY A 148 9.84 0.45 -31.29
C GLY A 148 9.20 0.53 -29.89
N VAL A 149 9.69 1.44 -29.04
CA VAL A 149 9.18 1.63 -27.68
C VAL A 149 8.09 2.68 -27.63
N THR A 150 7.12 2.52 -26.72
CA THR A 150 6.08 3.53 -26.52
C THR A 150 6.67 4.84 -26.00
N ARG A 151 6.33 5.96 -26.66
CA ARG A 151 6.77 7.31 -26.28
C ARG A 151 5.58 8.22 -26.02
N LEU A 152 5.78 9.26 -25.22
CA LEU A 152 4.80 10.33 -25.00
C LEU A 152 5.28 11.58 -25.74
N VAL A 153 4.65 11.91 -26.87
CA VAL A 153 4.99 13.04 -27.74
C VAL A 153 3.86 14.06 -27.68
N ASP A 154 4.15 15.29 -27.25
CA ASP A 154 3.15 16.37 -27.09
C ASP A 154 1.88 15.93 -26.33
N GLY A 155 2.06 15.11 -25.29
CA GLY A 155 0.98 14.58 -24.46
C GLY A 155 0.22 13.38 -25.05
N LYS A 156 0.62 12.84 -26.20
CA LYS A 156 -0.01 11.67 -26.84
C LYS A 156 0.92 10.46 -26.84
N ARG A 157 0.37 9.27 -26.56
CA ARG A 157 1.14 8.02 -26.60
C ARG A 157 1.28 7.57 -28.05
N GLU A 158 2.51 7.39 -28.50
CA GLU A 158 2.86 6.82 -29.80
C GLU A 158 3.56 5.47 -29.62
N PRO A 159 3.34 4.50 -30.52
CA PRO A 159 4.04 3.21 -30.51
C PRO A 159 5.54 3.33 -30.80
#